data_AF-A0A4U8U5Z5-F1
#
_entry.id   AF-A0A4U8U5Z5-F1
#
_cell.length_a   1.000
_cell.length_b   1.000
_cell.length_c   1.000
_cell.angle_alpha   90.00
_cell.angle_beta   90.00
_cell.angle_gamma   90.00
#
_symmetry.space_group_name_H-M   'P 1'
#
loop_
_entity.id
_entity.type
_entity.pdbx_description
1 polymer ?
#
loop_
_entity_poly.entity_id
_entity_poly.type
_entity_poly.pdbx_seq_one_letter_code
_entity_poly.pdbx_strand_id
1 'polypeptide(L)'
;MIFMRQKGRYYEQVALEYLISLGFEFIEQNFHSRYGEIDLIMKKDSILHFIEVKSSHCINPLVNITPKKLERLTKTIHVFLDQRQIVSHFCIDAVSIYKDNITFIENITFGL
;
A
#
# COMPACT_ATOMS: atom_id res chain seq x y z
N MET A 1 22.12 -7.13 2.63
CA MET A 1 21.07 -6.08 2.54
C MET A 1 20.38 -6.01 1.17
N ILE A 2 20.96 -6.51 0.06
CA ILE A 2 20.37 -6.45 -1.30
C ILE A 2 19.21 -7.44 -1.51
N PHE A 3 19.22 -8.61 -0.84
CA PHE A 3 18.20 -9.66 -1.00
C PHE A 3 16.80 -9.30 -0.47
N MET A 4 16.70 -8.48 0.59
CA MET A 4 15.40 -8.11 1.16
C MET A 4 14.63 -7.14 0.25
N ARG A 5 15.33 -6.21 -0.42
CA ARG A 5 14.74 -5.27 -1.39
C ARG A 5 14.27 -5.95 -2.69
N GLN A 6 14.96 -7.01 -3.13
CA GLN A 6 14.50 -7.78 -4.29
C GLN A 6 13.24 -8.60 -3.97
N LYS A 7 13.14 -9.15 -2.75
CA LYS A 7 11.91 -9.80 -2.28
C LYS A 7 10.74 -8.83 -2.14
N GLY A 8 10.98 -7.62 -1.61
CA GLY A 8 9.96 -6.57 -1.53
C GLY A 8 9.32 -6.27 -2.89
N ARG A 9 10.16 -5.96 -3.88
CA ARG A 9 9.70 -5.68 -5.25
C ARG A 9 8.93 -6.83 -5.91
N TYR A 10 9.34 -8.07 -5.67
CA TYR A 10 8.58 -9.22 -6.17
C TYR A 10 7.14 -9.22 -5.60
N TYR A 11 7.00 -9.00 -4.30
CA TYR A 11 5.68 -8.99 -3.65
C TYR A 11 4.86 -7.75 -3.97
N GLU A 12 5.49 -6.61 -4.20
CA GLU A 12 4.83 -5.42 -4.75
C GLU A 12 4.25 -5.71 -6.14
N GLN A 13 4.99 -6.40 -7.01
CA GLN A 13 4.51 -6.79 -8.33
C GLN A 13 3.34 -7.79 -8.24
N VAL A 14 3.44 -8.79 -7.36
CA VAL A 14 2.33 -9.74 -7.11
C VAL A 14 1.09 -9.03 -6.59
N ALA A 15 1.25 -8.08 -5.66
CA ALA A 15 0.15 -7.27 -5.14
C ALA A 15 -0.48 -6.39 -6.23
N LEU A 16 0.33 -5.78 -7.08
CA LEU A 16 -0.11 -4.98 -8.21
C LEU A 16 -0.98 -5.80 -9.18
N GLU A 17 -0.49 -6.95 -9.62
CA GLU A 17 -1.21 -7.85 -10.53
C GLU A 17 -2.53 -8.33 -9.92
N TYR A 18 -2.50 -8.69 -8.64
CA TYR A 18 -3.70 -9.08 -7.91
C TYR A 18 -4.73 -7.94 -7.87
N LEU A 19 -4.34 -6.71 -7.55
CA LEU A 19 -5.25 -5.57 -7.50
C LEU A 19 -5.81 -5.21 -8.88
N ILE A 20 -4.99 -5.27 -9.94
CA ILE A 20 -5.46 -5.10 -11.32
C ILE A 20 -6.53 -6.14 -11.65
N SER A 21 -6.35 -7.40 -11.25
CA SER A 21 -7.34 -8.46 -11.46
C SER A 21 -8.68 -8.20 -10.75
N LEU A 22 -8.67 -7.38 -9.69
CA LEU A 22 -9.86 -6.92 -8.96
C LEU A 22 -10.48 -5.63 -9.53
N GLY A 23 -9.99 -5.16 -10.68
CA GLY A 23 -10.49 -3.98 -11.38
C GLY A 23 -9.92 -2.64 -10.88
N PHE A 24 -8.79 -2.66 -10.17
CA PHE A 24 -8.09 -1.42 -9.83
C PHE A 24 -7.23 -0.93 -11.01
N GLU A 25 -7.23 0.38 -11.20
CA GLU A 25 -6.33 1.07 -12.13
C GLU A 25 -5.00 1.39 -11.42
N PHE A 26 -3.88 1.11 -12.07
CA PHE A 26 -2.56 1.45 -11.56
C PHE A 26 -2.25 2.94 -11.74
N ILE A 27 -1.74 3.60 -10.70
CA ILE A 27 -1.31 5.01 -10.74
C ILE A 27 0.20 5.14 -10.59
N GLU A 28 0.76 4.63 -9.49
CA GLU A 28 2.19 4.77 -9.19
C GLU A 28 2.64 3.66 -8.21
N GLN A 29 3.91 3.31 -8.22
CA GLN A 29 4.53 2.39 -7.25
C GLN A 29 5.76 3.03 -6.62
N ASN A 30 6.09 2.63 -5.39
CA ASN A 30 7.28 3.09 -4.68
C ASN A 30 7.36 4.63 -4.58
N PHE A 31 6.25 5.28 -4.21
CA PHE A 31 6.24 6.74 -4.00
C PHE A 31 6.95 7.08 -2.69
N HIS A 32 7.90 8.02 -2.75
CA HIS A 32 8.68 8.43 -1.59
C HIS A 32 8.45 9.90 -1.23
N SER A 33 8.34 10.17 0.07
CA SER A 33 8.39 11.51 0.64
C SER A 33 9.38 11.58 1.80
N ARG A 34 9.59 12.79 2.34
CA ARG A 34 10.37 12.98 3.58
C ARG A 34 9.79 12.27 4.81
N TYR A 35 8.51 11.88 4.76
CA TYR A 35 7.81 11.24 5.88
C TYR A 35 7.79 9.71 5.79
N GLY A 36 7.98 9.13 4.61
CA GLY A 36 7.85 7.70 4.40
C GLY A 36 7.67 7.34 2.94
N GLU A 37 7.20 6.13 2.71
CA GLU A 37 6.95 5.56 1.39
C GLU A 37 5.54 4.98 1.31
N ILE A 38 5.02 4.88 0.09
CA ILE A 38 3.79 4.16 -0.25
C ILE A 38 4.15 3.19 -1.37
N ASP A 39 3.87 1.90 -1.14
CA ASP A 39 4.30 0.84 -2.04
C ASP A 39 3.51 0.88 -3.35
N LEU A 40 2.19 1.01 -3.26
CA LEU A 40 1.30 1.09 -4.43
C LEU A 40 0.26 2.20 -4.26
N ILE A 41 0.02 2.93 -5.33
CA ILE A 41 -1.06 3.89 -5.48
C ILE A 41 -1.94 3.39 -6.62
N MET A 42 -3.20 3.09 -6.31
CA MET A 42 -4.18 2.55 -7.23
C MET A 42 -5.43 3.44 -7.24
N LYS A 43 -6.32 3.22 -8.20
CA LYS A 43 -7.61 3.90 -8.28
C LYS A 43 -8.73 2.92 -8.58
N LYS A 44 -9.87 3.08 -7.91
CA LYS A 44 -11.10 2.33 -8.22
C LYS A 44 -12.31 3.19 -7.83
N ASP A 45 -13.33 3.22 -8.68
CA ASP A 45 -14.59 3.96 -8.43
C ASP A 45 -14.38 5.44 -8.03
N SER A 46 -13.39 6.11 -8.63
CA SER A 46 -12.98 7.49 -8.32
C SER A 46 -12.32 7.71 -6.96
N ILE A 47 -11.99 6.64 -6.24
CA ILE A 47 -11.26 6.68 -4.97
C ILE A 47 -9.79 6.31 -5.24
N LEU A 48 -8.86 7.04 -4.63
CA LEU A 48 -7.45 6.66 -4.60
C LEU A 48 -7.18 5.69 -3.46
N HIS A 49 -6.47 4.63 -3.74
CA HIS A 49 -6.09 3.62 -2.77
C HIS A 49 -4.58 3.66 -2.57
N PHE A 50 -4.17 4.05 -1.36
CA PHE A 50 -2.76 4.10 -0.95
C PHE A 50 -2.47 2.85 -0.14
N ILE A 51 -1.69 1.94 -0.72
CA ILE A 51 -1.59 0.55 -0.27
C ILE A 51 -0.18 0.25 0.24
N GLU A 52 -0.11 -0.32 1.43
CA GLU A 52 1.10 -0.92 1.99
C GLU A 52 1.12 -2.44 1.70
N VAL A 53 2.22 -2.96 1.17
CA VAL A 53 2.40 -4.38 0.86
C VAL A 53 3.24 -5.05 1.95
N LYS A 54 2.69 -6.09 2.58
CA LYS A 54 3.39 -6.88 3.61
C LYS A 54 3.47 -8.34 3.19
N SER A 55 4.69 -8.86 3.09
CA SER A 55 4.95 -10.27 2.79
C SER A 55 5.68 -10.95 3.93
N SER A 56 5.30 -12.18 4.27
CA SER A 56 6.05 -13.02 5.20
C SER A 56 5.85 -14.50 4.85
N HIS A 57 6.90 -15.30 5.02
CA HIS A 57 6.82 -16.76 4.90
C HIS A 57 6.72 -17.46 6.27
N CYS A 58 7.17 -16.79 7.33
CA CYS A 58 7.34 -17.41 8.65
C CYS A 58 6.14 -17.11 9.56
N ILE A 59 5.71 -15.85 9.60
CA ILE A 59 4.65 -15.35 10.48
C ILE A 59 3.50 -14.81 9.61
N ASN A 60 2.26 -15.05 10.01
CA ASN A 60 1.10 -14.47 9.31
C ASN A 60 1.18 -12.92 9.40
N PRO A 61 1.36 -12.19 8.29
CA PRO A 61 1.43 -10.74 8.26
C PRO A 61 0.02 -10.13 8.30
N LEU A 62 -0.84 -10.61 9.21
CA LEU A 62 -2.08 -9.87 9.51
C LEU A 62 -1.70 -8.47 9.97
N VAL A 63 -2.32 -7.48 9.34
CA VAL A 63 -1.79 -6.13 9.27
C VAL A 63 -1.97 -5.43 10.61
N ASN A 64 -0.90 -5.41 11.40
CA ASN A 64 -0.77 -4.51 12.54
C ASN A 64 -0.14 -3.19 12.05
N ILE A 65 -0.90 -2.10 12.13
CA ILE A 65 -0.45 -0.75 11.77
C ILE A 65 -0.51 0.07 13.05
N THR A 66 0.63 0.62 13.44
CA THR A 66 0.69 1.47 14.62
C THR A 66 0.16 2.86 14.30
N PRO A 67 -0.36 3.62 15.30
CA PRO A 67 -0.79 5.01 15.09
C PRO A 67 0.31 5.87 14.45
N LYS A 68 1.57 5.67 14.86
CA LYS A 68 2.73 6.37 14.30
C LYS A 68 2.97 6.02 12.84
N LYS A 69 2.74 4.78 12.43
CA LYS A 69 2.87 4.39 11.01
C LYS A 69 1.72 5.00 10.19
N LEU A 70 0.49 4.97 10.72
CA LEU A 70 -0.64 5.62 10.06
C LEU A 70 -0.41 7.11 9.88
N GLU A 71 0.08 7.82 10.90
CA GLU A 71 0.40 9.25 10.82
C GLU A 71 1.43 9.55 9.71
N ARG A 72 2.46 8.70 9.55
CA ARG A 72 3.47 8.86 8.50
C ARG A 72 2.92 8.58 7.11
N LEU A 73 2.05 7.58 6.97
CA LEU A 73 1.34 7.29 5.72
C LEU A 73 0.47 8.49 5.32
N THR A 74 -0.37 8.99 6.23
CA THR A 74 -1.22 10.17 5.99
C THR A 74 -0.40 11.39 5.55
N LYS A 75 0.72 11.68 6.21
CA LYS A 75 1.61 12.78 5.80
C LYS A 75 2.22 12.54 4.41
N THR A 76 2.59 11.30 4.07
CA THR A 76 3.13 10.94 2.75
C THR A 76 2.06 11.08 1.66
N ILE A 77 0.83 10.66 1.94
CA ILE A 77 -0.33 10.81 1.04
C ILE A 77 -0.60 12.28 0.75
N HIS A 78 -0.60 13.14 1.76
CA HIS A 78 -0.80 14.57 1.53
C HIS A 78 0.29 15.21 0.66
N VAL A 79 1.54 14.76 0.80
CA VAL A 79 2.62 15.20 -0.11
C VAL A 79 2.34 14.75 -1.55
N PHE A 80 1.89 13.51 -1.75
CA PHE A 80 1.51 13.03 -3.08
C PHE A 80 0.39 13.87 -3.71
N LEU A 81 -0.70 14.07 -2.96
CA LEU A 81 -1.88 14.81 -3.44
C LEU A 81 -1.52 16.26 -3.81
N ASP A 82 -0.73 16.93 -2.97
CA ASP A 82 -0.25 18.30 -3.22
C ASP A 82 0.67 18.36 -4.45
N GLN A 83 1.65 17.45 -4.56
CA GLN A 83 2.57 17.41 -5.71
C GLN A 83 1.85 17.13 -7.04
N ARG A 84 0.77 16.35 -7.01
CA ARG A 84 -0.02 16.01 -8.20
C ARG A 84 -1.21 16.95 -8.43
N GLN A 85 -1.46 17.89 -7.52
CA GLN A 85 -2.62 18.79 -7.54
C GLN A 85 -3.96 18.02 -7.66
N ILE A 86 -4.06 16.89 -6.94
CA ILE A 86 -5.24 16.02 -6.95
C ILE A 86 -6.11 16.32 -5.74
N VAL A 87 -7.40 16.55 -5.99
CA VAL A 87 -8.45 16.60 -4.96
C VAL A 87 -9.34 15.37 -5.16
N SER A 88 -9.20 14.38 -4.29
CA SER A 88 -9.93 13.11 -4.37
C SER A 88 -10.16 12.51 -3.00
N HIS A 89 -11.23 11.73 -2.86
CA HIS A 89 -11.35 10.79 -1.75
C HIS A 89 -10.24 9.73 -1.85
N PHE A 90 -9.79 9.26 -0.69
CA PHE A 90 -8.80 8.20 -0.65
C PHE A 90 -9.01 7.24 0.53
N CYS A 91 -8.49 6.03 0.36
CA CYS A 91 -8.38 4.99 1.36
C CYS A 91 -6.91 4.68 1.64
N ILE A 92 -6.63 4.26 2.87
CA ILE A 92 -5.35 3.66 3.23
C ILE A 92 -5.63 2.18 3.43
N ASP A 93 -5.00 1.35 2.61
CA ASP A 93 -5.26 -0.08 2.55
C ASP A 93 -3.96 -0.88 2.76
N ALA A 94 -4.09 -2.19 2.84
CA ALA A 94 -2.93 -3.07 2.85
C ALA A 94 -3.17 -4.36 2.05
N VAL A 95 -2.11 -4.86 1.44
CA VAL A 95 -2.06 -6.21 0.86
C VAL A 95 -1.12 -7.06 1.72
N SER A 96 -1.63 -8.19 2.20
CA SER A 96 -0.90 -9.15 3.01
C SER A 96 -0.68 -10.43 2.20
N ILE A 97 0.57 -10.86 2.08
CA ILE A 97 0.97 -12.07 1.34
C ILE A 97 1.62 -13.06 2.31
N TYR A 98 0.97 -14.21 2.52
CA TYR A 98 1.39 -15.26 3.45
C TYR A 98 1.24 -16.65 2.86
N LYS A 99 2.35 -17.40 2.74
CA LYS A 99 2.35 -18.76 2.18
C LYS A 99 1.48 -18.85 0.92
N ASP A 100 1.75 -17.95 -0.03
CA ASP A 100 1.05 -17.82 -1.32
C ASP A 100 -0.43 -17.41 -1.25
N ASN A 101 -0.96 -17.13 -0.07
CA ASN A 101 -2.28 -16.52 0.10
C ASN A 101 -2.13 -14.99 0.07
N ILE A 102 -2.91 -14.34 -0.79
CA ILE A 102 -2.99 -12.88 -0.89
C ILE A 102 -4.30 -12.44 -0.23
N THR A 103 -4.24 -11.46 0.67
CA THR A 103 -5.39 -10.86 1.32
C THR A 103 -5.33 -9.35 1.14
N PHE A 104 -6.41 -8.77 0.63
CA PHE A 104 -6.58 -7.32 0.57
C PHE A 104 -7.42 -6.86 1.77
N ILE A 105 -6.91 -5.86 2.48
CA ILE A 105 -7.50 -5.31 3.69
C ILE A 105 -7.79 -3.85 3.41
N GLU A 106 -9.07 -3.57 3.21
CA GLU A 106 -9.56 -2.22 2.96
C GLU A 106 -9.65 -1.42 4.25
N ASN A 107 -9.29 -0.15 4.14
CA ASN A 107 -9.43 0.86 5.17
C ASN A 107 -8.84 0.44 6.52
N ILE A 108 -7.52 0.34 6.57
CA ILE A 108 -6.75 0.00 7.77
C ILE A 108 -6.77 1.10 8.86
N THR A 109 -7.60 2.13 8.70
CA THR A 109 -7.78 3.20 9.69
C THR A 109 -8.84 2.87 10.74
N PHE A 110 -9.76 1.94 10.48
CA PHE A 110 -10.86 1.60 11.39
C PHE A 110 -10.47 0.69 12.58
N GLY A 111 -9.24 0.19 12.63
CA GLY A 111 -8.76 -0.73 13.66
C GLY A 111 -7.89 -0.09 14.75
N LEU A 112 -7.83 1.26 14.80
CA LEU A 112 -7.03 2.05 15.73
C LEU A 112 -7.89 2.92 16.65
#